data_AF-A0AAV5SM37-F1
#
_entry.id   AF-A0AAV5SM37-F1
#
_cell.length_a   1.000
_cell.length_b   1.000
_cell.length_c   1.000
_cell.angle_alpha   90.00
_cell.angle_beta   90.00
_cell.angle_gamma   90.00
#
_symmetry.space_group_name_H-M   'P 1'
#
loop_
_entity.id
_entity.type
_entity.pdbx_description
1 polymer ?
#
loop_
_entity_poly.entity_id
_entity_poly.type
_entity_poly.pdbx_seq_one_letter_code
_entity_poly.pdbx_strand_id
1 'polypeptide(L)'
;IPSLLSIPSRYPMKPLFLILLLFAISQCRSVKRGAIVEYNFCTDRNGSSPYFFKLSSANEKFEFDVAKIQYINAINSTGWASVDIEISSEGMPEWQQAYAAGFLEGRFTRHLISDHAYNIVSHYCKGAGHTVIEYSTSFFVNSNS
;
A
#
# COMPACT_ATOMS: atom_id res chain seq x y z
N ILE A 1 30.17 32.66 -27.58
CA ILE A 1 29.46 33.91 -27.19
C ILE A 1 28.05 33.50 -26.78
N PRO A 2 27.77 33.20 -25.51
CA PRO A 2 26.41 32.91 -25.06
C PRO A 2 25.78 34.17 -24.45
N SER A 3 24.59 34.51 -24.92
CA SER A 3 23.73 35.54 -24.37
C SER A 3 23.18 35.12 -23.01
N LEU A 4 23.59 35.85 -21.97
CA LEU A 4 23.08 35.79 -20.60
C LEU A 4 21.57 36.02 -20.57
N LEU A 5 20.84 35.03 -20.07
CA LEU A 5 19.45 35.17 -19.63
C LEU A 5 19.44 36.09 -18.39
N SER A 6 18.97 37.32 -18.54
CA SER A 6 18.82 38.27 -17.45
C SER A 6 17.73 37.81 -16.48
N ILE A 7 18.12 37.27 -15.33
CA ILE A 7 17.22 37.09 -14.17
C ILE A 7 16.99 38.49 -13.59
N PRO A 8 15.75 39.04 -13.57
CA PRO A 8 15.50 40.26 -12.83
C PRO A 8 15.54 39.94 -11.33
N SER A 9 16.71 40.18 -10.73
CA SER A 9 16.82 40.41 -9.29
C SER A 9 16.22 41.77 -8.99
N ARG A 10 15.02 41.81 -8.38
CA ARG A 10 14.50 42.89 -7.52
C ARG A 10 13.01 42.66 -7.23
N TYR A 11 12.75 41.84 -6.21
CA TYR A 11 11.58 42.05 -5.36
C TYR A 11 12.08 42.01 -3.93
N PRO A 12 11.98 43.11 -3.15
CA PRO A 12 12.26 43.03 -1.71
C PRO A 12 11.17 42.14 -1.10
N MET A 13 11.54 40.90 -0.75
CA MET A 13 10.65 40.04 0.03
C MET A 13 10.33 40.77 1.33
N LYS A 14 9.07 41.19 1.49
CA LYS A 14 8.58 41.86 2.69
C LYS A 14 8.86 40.95 3.90
N PRO A 15 9.28 41.48 5.06
CA PRO A 15 9.59 40.67 6.25
C PRO A 15 8.41 39.78 6.68
N LEU A 16 7.18 40.21 6.38
CA LEU A 16 5.96 39.42 6.57
C LEU A 16 5.95 38.10 5.78
N PHE A 17 6.50 38.10 4.56
CA PHE A 17 6.58 36.90 3.72
C PHE A 17 7.57 35.89 4.29
N LEU A 18 8.70 36.36 4.85
CA LEU A 18 9.67 35.51 5.53
C LEU A 18 9.08 34.91 6.81
N ILE A 19 8.33 35.70 7.59
CA ILE A 19 7.63 35.24 8.79
C ILE A 19 6.58 34.19 8.44
N LEU A 20 5.79 34.41 7.37
CA LEU A 20 4.82 33.43 6.88
C LEU A 20 5.48 32.13 6.39
N LEU A 21 6.64 32.22 5.74
CA LEU A 21 7.42 31.05 5.32
C LEU A 21 7.94 30.27 6.52
N LEU A 22 8.47 30.94 7.53
CA LEU A 22 8.92 30.30 8.78
C LEU A 22 7.74 29.69 9.55
N PHE A 23 6.56 30.33 9.55
CA PHE A 23 5.35 29.78 10.16
C PHE A 23 4.85 28.54 9.39
N ALA A 24 4.90 28.56 8.06
CA ALA A 24 4.53 27.41 7.23
C ALA A 24 5.49 26.23 7.44
N ILE A 25 6.80 26.48 7.53
CA ILE A 25 7.81 25.45 7.84
C ILE A 25 7.62 24.93 9.27
N SER A 26 7.28 25.79 10.23
CA SER A 26 6.98 25.41 11.62
C SER A 26 5.70 24.57 11.77
N GLN A 27 4.72 24.77 10.88
CA GLN A 27 3.46 24.01 10.83
C GLN A 27 3.62 22.67 10.09
N CYS A 28 4.78 22.42 9.47
CA CYS A 28 5.15 21.10 8.98
C CYS A 28 5.50 20.18 10.18
N ARG A 29 4.51 19.93 11.03
CA ARG A 29 4.60 18.98 12.14
C ARG A 29 4.96 17.62 11.57
N SER A 30 6.03 17.03 12.10
CA SER A 30 6.44 15.66 11.81
C SER A 30 5.24 14.73 11.98
N VAL A 31 4.70 14.26 10.86
CA VAL A 31 3.60 13.30 10.83
C VAL A 31 4.04 12.08 11.63
N LYS A 32 3.29 11.71 12.69
CA LYS A 32 3.55 10.49 13.43
C LYS A 32 3.28 9.30 12.51
N ARG A 33 4.34 8.77 11.91
CA ARG A 33 4.31 7.51 11.15
C ARG A 33 3.88 6.40 12.11
N GLY A 34 2.94 5.56 11.66
CA GLY A 34 2.55 4.36 12.39
C GLY A 34 3.75 3.42 12.59
N ALA A 35 3.62 2.44 13.47
CA ALA A 35 4.65 1.42 13.65
C ALA A 35 4.85 0.67 12.32
N ILE A 36 6.08 0.68 11.82
CA ILE A 36 6.47 -0.04 10.61
C ILE A 36 6.69 -1.48 11.02
N VAL A 37 5.97 -2.41 10.39
CA VAL A 37 6.16 -3.84 10.58
C VAL A 37 6.52 -4.47 9.25
N GLU A 38 7.64 -5.19 9.24
CA GLU A 38 8.17 -5.84 8.05
C GLU A 38 8.22 -7.36 8.25
N TYR A 39 7.74 -8.09 7.24
CA TYR A 39 7.74 -9.55 7.23
C TYR A 39 8.34 -10.07 5.93
N ASN A 40 9.11 -11.15 6.05
CA ASN A 40 9.57 -11.93 4.91
C ASN A 40 8.65 -13.14 4.72
N PHE A 41 8.33 -13.42 3.46
CA PHE A 41 7.54 -14.55 3.00
C PHE A 41 8.47 -15.52 2.30
N CYS A 42 8.60 -16.72 2.87
CA CYS A 42 9.63 -17.67 2.47
C CYS A 42 9.02 -19.03 2.11
N THR A 43 9.73 -19.81 1.30
CA THR A 43 9.39 -21.19 0.94
C THR A 43 10.45 -22.18 1.43
N ASP A 44 10.13 -23.48 1.39
CA ASP A 44 11.12 -24.54 1.63
C ASP A 44 12.14 -24.67 0.48
N ARG A 45 13.16 -25.53 0.67
CA ARG A 45 14.22 -25.82 -0.32
C ARG A 45 13.73 -26.35 -1.67
N ASN A 46 12.51 -26.89 -1.71
CA ASN A 46 11.92 -27.50 -2.89
C ASN A 46 10.92 -26.55 -3.57
N GLY A 47 10.82 -25.29 -3.14
CA GLY A 47 9.77 -24.37 -3.60
C GLY A 47 8.35 -24.88 -3.30
N SER A 48 8.24 -25.83 -2.36
CA SER A 48 7.03 -26.55 -2.01
C SER A 48 6.48 -26.02 -0.67
N SER A 49 5.15 -26.01 -0.57
CA SER A 49 4.40 -25.60 0.63
C SER A 49 4.82 -26.42 1.86
N PRO A 50 5.00 -25.82 3.05
CA PRO A 50 4.32 -24.61 3.52
C PRO A 50 5.15 -23.32 3.47
N TYR A 51 4.51 -22.24 3.00
CA TYR A 51 5.04 -20.88 3.14
C TYR A 51 5.03 -20.43 4.60
N PHE A 52 6.09 -19.76 5.04
CA PHE A 52 6.19 -19.25 6.41
C PHE A 52 6.46 -17.75 6.43
N PHE A 53 5.92 -17.10 7.46
CA PHE A 53 6.12 -15.68 7.74
C PHE A 53 7.11 -15.54 8.88
N LYS A 54 8.09 -14.65 8.71
CA LYS A 54 8.99 -14.27 9.78
C LYS A 54 9.12 -12.76 9.82
N LEU A 55 9.21 -12.21 11.03
CA LEU A 55 9.50 -10.80 11.22
C LEU A 55 10.88 -10.52 10.61
N SER A 56 10.98 -9.47 9.81
CA SER A 56 12.26 -9.11 9.20
C SER A 56 13.26 -8.75 10.30
N SER A 57 14.37 -9.49 10.34
CA SER A 57 15.46 -9.31 11.29
C SER A 57 16.77 -9.24 10.53
N ALA A 58 17.60 -8.25 10.85
CA ALA A 58 18.84 -7.95 10.13
C ALA A 58 19.85 -9.12 10.07
N ASN A 59 19.70 -10.14 10.92
CA ASN A 59 20.64 -11.25 11.06
C ASN A 59 20.16 -12.58 10.46
N GLU A 60 18.96 -12.64 9.87
CA GLU A 60 18.41 -13.89 9.32
C GLU A 60 18.20 -13.74 7.81
N LYS A 61 19.17 -14.24 7.01
CA LYS A 61 19.06 -14.31 5.55
C LYS A 61 18.40 -15.63 5.17
N PHE A 62 17.24 -15.58 4.53
CA PHE A 62 16.53 -16.76 4.07
C PHE A 62 17.13 -17.30 2.77
N GLU A 63 17.23 -18.63 2.68
CA GLU A 63 17.76 -19.34 1.50
C GLU A 63 16.80 -19.20 0.29
N PHE A 64 15.49 -19.06 0.55
CA PHE A 64 14.43 -18.89 -0.44
C PHE A 64 13.41 -17.82 0.00
N ASP A 65 13.81 -16.55 -0.13
CA ASP A 65 12.90 -15.41 0.00
C ASP A 65 12.02 -15.34 -1.25
N VAL A 66 10.71 -15.20 -1.06
CA VAL A 66 9.69 -15.14 -2.14
C VAL A 66 9.18 -13.71 -2.26
N ALA A 67 9.01 -13.03 -1.13
CA ALA A 67 8.52 -11.67 -1.08
C ALA A 67 8.71 -11.04 0.30
N LYS A 68 8.78 -9.72 0.32
CA LYS A 68 8.78 -8.90 1.53
C LYS A 68 7.55 -8.03 1.56
N ILE A 69 7.06 -7.77 2.75
CA ILE A 69 5.96 -6.84 2.95
C ILE A 69 6.28 -5.89 4.09
N GLN A 70 6.03 -4.62 3.85
CA GLN A 70 6.03 -3.57 4.85
C GLN A 70 4.60 -3.05 5.00
N TYR A 71 4.09 -3.08 6.24
CA TYR A 71 2.77 -2.59 6.56
C TYR A 71 2.84 -1.49 7.62
N ILE A 72 2.16 -0.37 7.32
CA ILE A 72 2.08 0.79 8.20
C ILE A 72 0.61 1.16 8.38
N ASN A 73 0.08 0.93 9.58
CA ASN A 73 -1.24 1.46 9.95
C ASN A 73 -1.10 2.79 10.66
N ALA A 74 -1.34 3.88 9.93
CA ALA A 74 -1.33 5.24 10.46
C ALA A 74 -2.70 5.91 10.28
N ILE A 75 -3.79 5.15 10.19
CA ILE A 75 -5.12 5.69 9.89
C ILE A 75 -5.55 6.68 10.97
N ASN A 76 -5.31 6.35 12.25
CA ASN A 76 -5.70 7.20 13.37
C ASN A 76 -4.92 8.53 13.42
N SER A 77 -3.69 8.60 12.87
CA SER A 77 -2.85 9.80 12.91
C SER A 77 -2.83 10.58 11.59
N THR A 78 -3.01 9.92 10.46
CA THR A 78 -2.85 10.48 9.10
C THR A 78 -4.07 10.32 8.22
N GLY A 79 -4.99 9.41 8.57
CA GLY A 79 -6.06 8.95 7.69
C GLY A 79 -5.64 7.87 6.69
N TRP A 80 -4.37 7.46 6.66
CA TRP A 80 -3.84 6.51 5.68
C TRP A 80 -3.25 5.25 6.33
N ALA A 81 -3.45 4.12 5.67
CA ALA A 81 -2.62 2.93 5.81
C ALA A 81 -1.82 2.75 4.52
N SER A 82 -0.62 2.20 4.64
CA SER A 82 0.28 1.90 3.52
C SER A 82 0.73 0.45 3.60
N VAL A 83 0.77 -0.19 2.44
CA VAL A 83 1.26 -1.55 2.24
C VAL A 83 2.20 -1.54 1.05
N ASP A 84 3.44 -1.92 1.29
CA ASP A 84 4.46 -2.04 0.25
C ASP A 84 4.88 -3.50 0.17
N ILE A 85 4.77 -4.09 -1.02
CA ILE A 85 5.10 -5.49 -1.27
C ILE A 85 6.20 -5.53 -2.32
N GLU A 86 7.28 -6.24 -2.00
CA GLU A 86 8.40 -6.48 -2.89
C GLU A 86 8.47 -7.98 -3.17
N ILE A 87 8.38 -8.37 -4.45
CA ILE A 87 8.49 -9.78 -4.85
C ILE A 87 9.93 -10.07 -5.27
N SER A 88 10.49 -11.19 -4.83
CA SER A 88 11.77 -11.67 -5.35
C SER A 88 11.53 -12.24 -6.76
N SER A 89 11.87 -11.47 -7.79
CA SER A 89 11.52 -11.81 -9.18
C SER A 89 12.39 -12.90 -9.81
N GLU A 90 13.51 -13.30 -9.18
CA GLU A 90 14.48 -14.19 -9.80
C GLU A 90 13.99 -15.64 -9.79
N GLY A 91 13.75 -16.20 -10.98
CA GLY A 91 13.39 -17.61 -11.16
C GLY A 91 11.93 -17.96 -10.87
N MET A 92 11.07 -16.99 -10.54
CA MET A 92 9.67 -17.23 -10.20
C MET A 92 8.71 -16.87 -11.35
N PRO A 93 7.80 -17.76 -11.78
CA PRO A 93 6.80 -17.47 -12.81
C PRO A 93 5.81 -16.39 -12.36
N GLU A 94 5.33 -15.58 -13.31
CA GLU A 94 4.47 -14.40 -13.07
C GLU A 94 3.21 -14.71 -12.26
N TRP A 95 2.55 -15.86 -12.52
CA TRP A 95 1.35 -16.24 -11.78
C TRP A 95 1.62 -16.47 -10.29
N GLN A 96 2.82 -16.96 -9.92
CA GLN A 96 3.22 -17.11 -8.52
C GLN A 96 3.51 -15.76 -7.88
N GLN A 97 4.10 -14.83 -8.62
CA GLN A 97 4.33 -13.47 -8.15
C GLN A 97 3.00 -12.76 -7.83
N ALA A 98 2.04 -12.83 -8.75
CA ALA A 98 0.71 -12.25 -8.57
C ALA A 98 -0.05 -12.90 -7.40
N TYR A 99 0.03 -14.23 -7.27
CA TYR A 99 -0.55 -14.96 -6.15
C TYR A 99 0.08 -14.54 -4.81
N ALA A 100 1.41 -14.49 -4.75
CA ALA A 100 2.13 -14.08 -3.54
C ALA A 100 1.76 -12.65 -3.13
N ALA A 101 1.73 -11.71 -4.08
CA ALA A 101 1.33 -10.33 -3.82
C ALA A 101 -0.10 -10.24 -3.25
N GLY A 102 -1.08 -10.87 -3.91
CA GLY A 102 -2.47 -10.83 -3.46
C GLY A 102 -2.69 -11.53 -2.11
N PHE A 103 -1.98 -12.63 -1.87
CA PHE A 103 -2.02 -13.33 -0.59
C PHE A 103 -1.45 -12.47 0.54
N LEU A 104 -0.30 -11.83 0.32
CA LEU A 104 0.33 -10.94 1.29
C LEU A 104 -0.55 -9.74 1.61
N GLU A 105 -1.05 -9.06 0.58
CA GLU A 105 -1.98 -7.94 0.76
C GLU A 105 -3.16 -8.38 1.63
N GLY A 106 -3.91 -9.39 1.20
CA GLY A 106 -5.11 -9.85 1.90
C GLY A 106 -4.84 -10.31 3.33
N ARG A 107 -3.67 -10.90 3.60
CA ARG A 107 -3.31 -11.39 4.95
C ARG A 107 -3.05 -10.26 5.94
N PHE A 108 -2.37 -9.19 5.52
CA PHE A 108 -1.97 -8.08 6.39
C PHE A 108 -3.03 -6.98 6.47
N THR A 109 -3.84 -6.81 5.42
CA THR A 109 -4.93 -5.83 5.38
C THR A 109 -6.29 -6.43 5.69
N ARG A 110 -6.38 -7.72 6.10
CA ARG A 110 -7.64 -8.44 6.35
C ARG A 110 -8.69 -7.65 7.14
N HIS A 111 -8.27 -7.00 8.23
CA HIS A 111 -9.18 -6.20 9.06
C HIS A 111 -9.68 -4.96 8.32
N LEU A 112 -8.79 -4.25 7.62
CA LEU A 112 -9.15 -3.09 6.81
C LEU A 112 -10.08 -3.47 5.65
N ILE A 113 -9.84 -4.59 4.97
CA ILE A 113 -10.73 -5.11 3.92
C ILE A 113 -12.10 -5.44 4.50
N SER A 114 -12.16 -6.10 5.65
CA SER A 114 -13.42 -6.43 6.32
C SER A 114 -14.22 -5.17 6.67
N ASP A 115 -13.58 -4.18 7.30
CA ASP A 115 -14.22 -2.93 7.69
C ASP A 115 -14.66 -2.13 6.46
N HIS A 116 -13.82 -2.08 5.42
CA HIS A 116 -14.13 -1.41 4.16
C HIS A 116 -15.32 -2.05 3.44
N ALA A 117 -15.32 -3.38 3.33
CA ALA A 117 -16.43 -4.12 2.73
C ALA A 117 -17.72 -3.89 3.54
N TYR A 118 -17.65 -3.93 4.87
CA TYR A 118 -18.81 -3.62 5.70
C TYR A 118 -19.32 -2.19 5.44
N ASN A 119 -18.44 -1.20 5.35
CA ASN A 119 -18.84 0.19 5.18
C ASN A 119 -19.41 0.49 3.79
N ILE A 120 -18.91 -0.16 2.74
CA ILE A 120 -19.32 0.15 1.36
C ILE A 120 -20.41 -0.79 0.86
N VAL A 121 -20.25 -2.10 1.03
CA VAL A 121 -21.08 -3.09 0.33
C VAL A 121 -22.16 -3.73 1.20
N SER A 122 -22.13 -3.57 2.53
CA SER A 122 -23.12 -4.20 3.41
C SER A 122 -24.57 -3.74 3.17
N HIS A 123 -24.76 -2.61 2.48
CA HIS A 123 -26.06 -2.08 2.09
C HIS A 123 -26.30 -2.13 0.58
N TYR A 124 -25.35 -2.59 -0.23
CA TYR A 124 -25.41 -2.52 -1.70
C TYR A 124 -26.65 -3.22 -2.28
N CYS A 125 -27.02 -4.38 -1.72
CA CYS A 125 -28.20 -5.13 -2.15
C CYS A 125 -29.44 -4.91 -1.25
N LYS A 126 -29.38 -4.03 -0.25
CA LYS A 126 -30.53 -3.82 0.65
C LYS A 126 -31.59 -2.98 -0.06
N GLY A 127 -32.77 -3.57 -0.25
CA GLY A 127 -33.88 -2.95 -0.97
C GLY A 127 -33.84 -3.18 -2.49
N ALA A 128 -32.82 -3.87 -3.01
CA ALA A 128 -32.80 -4.31 -4.40
C ALA A 128 -33.77 -5.49 -4.60
N GLY A 129 -34.53 -5.47 -5.70
CA GLY A 129 -35.37 -6.61 -6.08
C GLY A 129 -34.53 -7.85 -6.40
N HIS A 130 -35.07 -9.05 -6.13
CA HIS A 130 -34.41 -10.34 -6.35
C HIS A 130 -33.76 -10.45 -7.73
N THR A 131 -34.47 -9.96 -8.75
CA THR A 131 -34.05 -9.96 -10.16
C THR A 131 -32.75 -9.17 -10.40
N VAL A 132 -32.53 -8.04 -9.70
CA VAL A 132 -31.32 -7.21 -9.87
C VAL A 132 -30.08 -7.90 -9.30
N ILE A 133 -30.25 -8.61 -8.18
CA ILE A 133 -29.18 -9.37 -7.54
C ILE A 133 -28.77 -10.53 -8.44
N GLU A 134 -29.75 -11.26 -8.99
CA GLU A 134 -29.54 -12.40 -9.88
C GLU A 134 -28.85 -12.02 -11.21
N TYR A 135 -29.21 -10.88 -11.81
CA TYR A 135 -28.50 -10.37 -12.99
C TYR A 135 -27.06 -9.95 -12.66
N SER A 136 -26.83 -9.30 -11.53
CA SER A 136 -25.49 -8.89 -11.12
C SER A 136 -24.60 -10.10 -10.89
N THR A 137 -25.08 -11.12 -10.16
CA THR A 137 -24.31 -12.34 -9.90
C THR A 137 -24.08 -13.15 -11.17
N SER A 138 -25.09 -13.34 -12.01
CA SER A 138 -24.95 -14.06 -13.28
C SER A 138 -24.00 -13.35 -14.25
N PHE A 139 -23.99 -12.01 -14.28
CA PHE A 139 -23.02 -11.26 -15.07
C PHE A 139 -21.58 -11.55 -14.62
N PHE A 140 -21.26 -11.43 -13.33
CA PHE A 140 -19.91 -11.68 -12.82
C PHE A 140 -19.46 -13.14 -12.95
N VAL A 141 -20.39 -14.09 -12.78
CA VAL A 141 -20.07 -15.53 -12.85
C VAL A 141 -19.89 -15.97 -14.30
N ASN A 142 -20.74 -15.49 -15.22
CA ASN A 142 -20.73 -15.92 -16.62
C ASN A 142 -19.85 -15.05 -17.52
N SER A 143 -19.34 -13.91 -17.04
CA SER A 143 -18.38 -13.08 -17.79
C SER A 143 -16.99 -13.72 -17.96
N ASN A 144 -16.75 -14.89 -17.35
CA ASN A 144 -15.51 -15.67 -17.47
C ASN A 144 -15.67 -16.93 -18.35
N SER A 145 -16.70 -16.99 -19.21
CA SER A 145 -16.90 -18.08 -20.19
C SER A 145 -16.73 -17.60 -21.63
#